data_AF-A0A8S3K6X0-F1
#
_entry.id   AF-A0A8S3K6X0-F1
#
_cell.length_a   1.000
_cell.length_b   1.000
_cell.length_c   1.000
_cell.angle_alpha   90.00
_cell.angle_beta   90.00
_cell.angle_gamma   90.00
#
_symmetry.space_group_name_H-M   'P 1'
#
loop_
_entity.id
_entity.type
_entity.pdbx_description
1 polymer ?
#
loop_
_entity_poly.entity_id
_entity_poly.type
_entity_poly.pdbx_seq_one_letter_code
_entity_poly.pdbx_strand_id
1 'polypeptide(L)'
;GQAHIWEQRLGILDECLHTLNQTQRKFVYLEPIFGRGALPKEQGRFRGVDKEFREIMSEISSNPRLVVFSQRKDLSNILKAMLDQLGRCQKALNELLE
;
A
#
# COMPACT_ATOMS: atom_id res chain seq x y z
N GLY A 1 -22.12 -22.87 -3.41
CA GLY A 1 -21.32 -23.94 -4.04
C GLY A 1 -19.86 -23.54 -4.12
N GLN A 2 -18.96 -24.49 -4.38
CA GLN A 2 -17.50 -24.23 -4.46
C GLN A 2 -17.16 -23.06 -5.41
N ALA A 3 -17.87 -22.92 -6.54
CA ALA A 3 -17.70 -21.82 -7.48
C ALA A 3 -17.85 -20.42 -6.83
N HIS A 4 -18.86 -20.22 -5.97
CA HIS A 4 -19.11 -18.94 -5.32
C HIS A 4 -18.00 -18.55 -4.33
N ILE A 5 -17.39 -19.53 -3.66
CA ILE A 5 -16.28 -19.30 -2.74
C ILE A 5 -15.04 -18.83 -3.52
N TRP A 6 -14.78 -19.43 -4.68
CA TRP A 6 -13.67 -19.03 -5.54
C TRP A 6 -13.87 -17.66 -6.16
N GLU A 7 -15.09 -17.36 -6.60
CA GLU A 7 -15.45 -16.03 -7.12
C GLU A 7 -15.22 -14.93 -6.07
N GLN A 8 -15.66 -15.14 -4.83
CA GLN A 8 -15.41 -14.19 -3.74
C GLN A 8 -13.92 -14.02 -3.43
N ARG A 9 -13.14 -15.12 -3.40
CA ARG A 9 -11.69 -15.08 -3.14
C ARG A 9 -10.94 -14.35 -4.24
N LEU A 10 -11.31 -14.57 -5.50
CA LEU A 10 -10.70 -13.91 -6.64
C LEU A 10 -11.06 -12.41 -6.67
N GLY A 11 -12.30 -12.04 -6.35
CA GLY A 11 -12.70 -10.64 -6.24
C GLY A 11 -11.91 -9.87 -5.18
N ILE A 12 -11.71 -10.45 -3.99
CA ILE A 12 -10.89 -9.84 -2.94
C ILE A 12 -9.43 -9.71 -3.38
N LEU A 13 -8.89 -10.73 -4.05
CA LEU A 13 -7.52 -10.71 -4.54
C LEU A 13 -7.32 -9.59 -5.57
N ASP A 14 -8.25 -9.45 -6.52
CA ASP A 14 -8.22 -8.40 -7.55
C ASP A 14 -8.22 -7.00 -6.91
N GLU A 15 -9.10 -6.75 -5.94
CA GLU A 15 -9.17 -5.49 -5.20
C GLU A 15 -7.85 -5.19 -4.47
N CYS A 16 -7.25 -6.20 -3.83
CA CYS A 16 -5.99 -6.05 -3.12
C CYS A 16 -4.84 -5.74 -4.09
N LEU A 17 -4.76 -6.44 -5.22
CA LEU A 17 -3.73 -6.20 -6.24
C LEU A 17 -3.87 -4.81 -6.85
N HIS A 18 -5.09 -4.37 -7.13
CA HIS A 18 -5.35 -3.03 -7.63
C HIS A 18 -4.90 -1.95 -6.64
N THR A 19 -5.27 -2.11 -5.37
CA THR A 19 -4.90 -1.18 -4.29
C THR A 19 -3.38 -1.17 -4.05
N LEU A 20 -2.75 -2.34 -4.06
CA LEU A 20 -1.29 -2.48 -3.91
C LEU A 20 -0.56 -1.79 -5.07
N ASN A 21 -1.02 -1.96 -6.31
CA ASN A 21 -0.42 -1.30 -7.47
C ASN A 21 -0.47 0.23 -7.34
N GLN A 22 -1.61 0.78 -6.94
CA GLN A 22 -1.75 2.22 -6.69
C GLN A 22 -0.81 2.71 -5.57
N THR A 23 -0.77 1.95 -4.47
CA THR A 23 0.09 2.24 -3.31
C THR A 23 1.56 2.24 -3.71
N GLN A 24 2.03 1.22 -4.43
CA GLN A 24 3.40 1.12 -4.93
C GLN A 24 3.78 2.29 -5.81
N ARG A 25 2.92 2.69 -6.77
CA ARG A 25 3.20 3.82 -7.66
C ARG A 25 3.38 5.12 -6.90
N LYS A 26 2.52 5.41 -5.91
CA LYS A 26 2.66 6.59 -5.05
C LYS A 26 3.90 6.51 -4.16
N PHE A 27 4.15 5.34 -3.57
CA PHE A 27 5.30 5.12 -2.71
C PHE A 27 6.61 5.40 -3.43
N VAL A 28 6.82 4.79 -4.62
CA VAL A 28 8.04 4.97 -5.43
C VAL A 28 8.26 6.43 -5.82
N TYR A 29 7.19 7.19 -6.07
CA TYR A 29 7.30 8.62 -6.37
C TYR A 29 7.71 9.44 -5.13
N LEU A 30 7.14 9.13 -3.96
CA LEU A 30 7.36 9.89 -2.73
C LEU A 30 8.67 9.52 -2.02
N GLU A 31 9.13 8.27 -2.12
CA GLU A 31 10.34 7.76 -1.45
C GLU A 31 11.59 8.63 -1.67
N PRO A 32 12.01 8.99 -2.90
CA PRO A 32 13.21 9.80 -3.08
C PRO A 32 13.06 11.23 -2.57
N ILE A 33 11.83 11.76 -2.53
CA ILE A 33 11.53 13.12 -2.06
C ILE A 33 11.64 13.18 -0.53
N PHE A 34 10.95 12.26 0.14
CA PHE A 34 11.00 12.12 1.60
C PHE A 34 12.37 11.63 2.07
N GLY A 35 13.06 10.77 1.30
CA GLY A 35 14.42 10.31 1.61
C GLY A 35 15.47 11.43 1.64
N ARG A 36 15.21 12.55 0.95
CA ARG A 36 16.05 13.76 1.01
C ARG A 36 15.69 14.72 2.15
N GLY A 37 14.73 14.35 3.00
CA GLY A 37 14.32 15.17 4.13
C GLY A 37 13.25 16.21 3.81
N ALA A 38 12.58 16.13 2.65
CA ALA A 38 11.44 16.99 2.35
C ALA A 38 10.29 16.79 3.36
N LEU A 39 9.51 17.85 3.59
CA LEU A 39 8.37 17.88 4.52
C LEU A 39 8.66 17.27 5.91
N PRO A 40 9.45 17.92 6.77
CA PRO A 40 9.81 17.40 8.09
C PRO A 40 8.61 16.98 8.96
N LYS A 41 7.49 17.70 8.85
CA LYS A 41 6.23 17.40 9.58
C LYS A 41 5.58 16.09 9.15
N GLU A 42 5.83 15.64 7.93
CA GLU A 42 5.22 14.48 7.30
C GLU A 42 6.15 13.24 7.30
N GLN A 43 7.41 13.42 7.70
CA GLN A 43 8.40 12.34 7.77
C GLN A 43 7.98 11.17 8.68
N GLY A 44 7.27 11.45 9.76
CA GLY A 44 6.72 10.40 10.63
C GLY A 44 5.69 9.53 9.91
N ARG A 45 4.78 10.17 9.16
CA ARG A 45 3.74 9.50 8.37
C ARG A 45 4.36 8.64 7.27
N PHE A 46 5.28 9.21 6.49
CA PHE A 46 5.93 8.48 5.40
C PHE A 46 6.75 7.28 5.92
N ARG A 47 7.51 7.44 7.02
CA ARG A 47 8.28 6.32 7.61
C ARG A 47 7.39 5.18 8.10
N GLY A 48 6.22 5.48 8.64
CA GLY A 48 5.25 4.45 9.02
C GLY A 48 4.83 3.61 7.81
N VAL A 49 4.46 4.27 6.71
CA VAL A 49 4.09 3.59 5.46
C VAL A 49 5.26 2.85 4.83
N ASP A 50 6.46 3.42 4.83
CA ASP A 50 7.68 2.77 4.28
C ASP A 50 7.97 1.43 4.95
N LYS A 51 7.92 1.39 6.28
CA LYS A 51 8.10 0.16 7.04
C LYS A 51 7.05 -0.89 6.65
N GLU A 52 5.77 -0.53 6.72
CA GLU A 52 4.67 -1.45 6.45
C GLU A 52 4.66 -1.95 4.99
N PHE A 53 4.99 -1.06 4.03
CA PHE A 53 5.13 -1.42 2.62
C PHE A 53 6.24 -2.45 2.39
N ARG A 54 7.42 -2.25 2.98
CA ARG A 54 8.54 -3.19 2.85
C ARG A 54 8.24 -4.54 3.48
N GLU A 55 7.57 -4.57 4.63
CA GLU A 55 7.13 -5.80 5.29
C GLU A 55 6.19 -6.60 4.38
N ILE A 56 5.15 -5.94 3.82
CA ILE A 56 4.21 -6.58 2.89
C ILE A 56 4.93 -7.08 1.63
N MET A 57 5.78 -6.26 1.00
CA MET A 57 6.49 -6.66 -0.21
C MET A 57 7.45 -7.84 0.06
N SER A 58 8.10 -7.88 1.21
CA SER A 58 8.93 -9.02 1.63
C SER A 58 8.11 -10.29 1.83
N GLU A 59 6.92 -10.20 2.42
CA GLU A 59 6.00 -11.32 2.58
C GLU A 59 5.54 -11.87 1.22
N ILE A 60 5.17 -10.97 0.28
CA ILE A 60 4.80 -11.33 -1.10
C ILE A 60 5.95 -12.03 -1.81
N SER A 61 7.17 -11.48 -1.73
CA SER A 61 8.34 -12.07 -2.37
C SER A 61 8.70 -13.45 -1.80
N SER A 62 8.46 -13.67 -0.50
CA SER A 62 8.76 -14.93 0.18
C SER A 62 7.71 -16.02 -0.03
N ASN A 63 6.46 -15.67 -0.34
CA ASN A 63 5.38 -16.62 -0.58
C ASN A 63 4.47 -16.19 -1.75
N PRO A 64 4.75 -16.66 -2.98
CA PRO A 64 3.99 -16.27 -4.16
C PRO A 64 2.59 -16.89 -4.25
N ARG A 65 2.15 -17.68 -3.26
CA ARG A 65 0.78 -18.24 -3.23
C ARG A 65 -0.22 -17.16 -2.80
N LEU A 66 -0.60 -16.30 -3.74
CA LEU A 66 -1.56 -15.19 -3.61
C LEU A 66 -2.94 -15.59 -3.01
N VAL A 67 -3.26 -16.88 -2.96
CA VAL A 67 -4.49 -17.39 -2.33
C VAL A 67 -4.46 -17.31 -0.80
N VAL A 68 -3.27 -17.26 -0.18
CA VAL A 68 -3.14 -16.98 1.27
C VAL A 68 -3.31 -15.48 1.53
N PHE A 69 -2.92 -14.65 0.57
CA PHE A 69 -3.10 -13.19 0.59
C PHE A 69 -4.58 -12.79 0.64
N SER A 70 -5.45 -13.46 -0.13
CA SER A 70 -6.90 -13.19 -0.11
C SER A 70 -7.61 -13.66 1.16
N GLN A 71 -6.95 -14.43 2.03
CA GLN A 71 -7.51 -14.86 3.32
C GLN A 71 -7.30 -13.81 4.43
N ARG A 72 -6.37 -12.86 4.24
CA ARG A 72 -6.13 -11.77 5.19
C ARG A 72 -7.07 -10.61 4.89
N LYS A 73 -8.26 -10.61 5.50
CA LYS A 73 -9.15 -9.44 5.46
C LYS A 73 -8.45 -8.14 5.90
N ASP A 74 -7.48 -8.25 6.81
CA ASP A 74 -6.70 -7.12 7.30
C ASP A 74 -5.84 -6.47 6.21
N LEU A 75 -5.41 -7.23 5.19
CA LEU A 75 -4.52 -6.68 4.16
C LEU A 75 -5.21 -5.61 3.32
N SER A 76 -6.46 -5.84 2.89
CA SER A 76 -7.21 -4.82 2.13
C SER A 76 -7.32 -3.52 2.93
N ASN A 77 -7.58 -3.62 4.23
CA ASN A 77 -7.66 -2.45 5.12
C ASN A 77 -6.30 -1.77 5.28
N ILE A 78 -5.23 -2.53 5.45
CA ILE A 78 -3.86 -2.00 5.55
C ILE A 78 -3.48 -1.27 4.25
N LEU A 79 -3.69 -1.88 3.08
CA LEU A 79 -3.40 -1.27 1.79
C LEU A 79 -4.19 0.02 1.57
N LYS A 80 -5.48 0.04 1.93
CA LYS A 80 -6.31 1.26 1.87
C LYS A 80 -5.80 2.35 2.82
N ALA A 81 -5.41 1.98 4.05
CA ALA A 81 -4.85 2.90 5.02
C ALA A 81 -3.53 3.50 4.53
N MET A 82 -2.62 2.68 4.01
CA MET A 82 -1.36 3.14 3.42
C MET A 82 -1.61 4.08 2.24
N LEU A 83 -2.55 3.74 1.34
CA LEU A 83 -2.90 4.57 0.20
C LEU A 83 -3.42 5.95 0.65
N ASP A 84 -4.26 6.01 1.68
CA ASP A 84 -4.73 7.25 2.29
C ASP A 84 -3.56 8.07 2.87
N GLN A 85 -2.68 7.44 3.65
CA GLN A 85 -1.52 8.14 4.24
C GLN A 85 -0.58 8.71 3.16
N LEU A 86 -0.31 7.96 2.10
CA LEU A 86 0.46 8.47 0.94
C LEU A 86 -0.28 9.60 0.22
N GLY A 87 -1.62 9.52 0.14
CA GLY A 87 -2.46 10.60 -0.37
C GLY A 87 -2.28 11.90 0.41
N ARG A 88 -2.22 11.82 1.74
CA ARG A 88 -1.98 12.99 2.60
C ARG A 88 -0.55 13.54 2.44
N CYS A 89 0.45 12.66 2.35
CA CYS A 89 1.82 13.08 2.04
C CYS A 89 1.92 13.82 0.71
N GLN A 90 1.26 13.30 -0.34
CA GLN A 90 1.22 13.94 -1.65
C GLN A 90 0.51 15.30 -1.59
N LYS A 91 -0.60 15.40 -0.85
CA LYS A 91 -1.33 16.66 -0.69
C LYS A 91 -0.43 17.72 -0.04
N ALA A 92 0.22 17.37 1.06
CA ALA A 92 1.15 18.28 1.73
C ALA A 92 2.34 18.67 0.83
N LEU A 93 2.83 17.75 0.01
CA LEU A 93 3.88 18.03 -0.97
C LEU A 93 3.39 19.04 -2.03
N ASN A 94 2.18 18.88 -2.54
CA ASN A 94 1.61 19.82 -3.51
C ASN A 94 1.45 21.22 -2.90
N GLU A 95 0.95 21.31 -1.65
CA GLU A 95 0.80 22.58 -0.92
C GLU A 95 2.15 23.28 -0.65
N LEU A 96 3.28 22.57 -0.68
CA LEU A 96 4.63 23.14 -0.57
C LEU A 96 5.15 23.66 -1.93
N LEU A 97 4.66 23.11 -3.04
CA LEU A 97 5.10 23.42 -4.41
C LEU A 97 4.25 24.51 -5.08
N GLU A 98 3.07 24.81 -4.54
CA GLU A 98 2.25 25.98 -4.86
C GLU A 98 2.77 27.25 -4.18
#